data_AF-A0A3D4EIT9-F1
#
_entry.id   AF-A0A3D4EIT9-F1
#
_cell.length_a   1.000
_cell.length_b   1.000
_cell.length_c   1.000
_cell.angle_alpha   90.00
_cell.angle_beta   90.00
_cell.angle_gamma   90.00
#
_symmetry.space_group_name_H-M   'P 1'
#
loop_
_entity.id
_entity.type
_entity.pdbx_description
1 polymer ?
#
loop_
_entity_poly.entity_id
_entity_poly.type
_entity_poly.pdbx_seq_one_letter_code
_entity_poly.pdbx_strand_id
1 'polypeptide(L)'
;MNYILQPLFEPELASRKDYLLHTFHFYFIEVQRTANFIELRSFPFRNDDIVILYGHYPWILDYFAEHRLELERKIKIINSCYPAIVVPLLKQKQIYYSKVNERGEACCYDGGAFGLSFDVTDSELDALNSAHLPLMEQIGFAYERVA
;
A
#
# COMPACT_ATOMS: atom_id res chain seq x y z
N MET A 1 4.55 6.71 9.00
CA MET A 1 3.99 5.74 8.05
C MET A 1 5.11 5.10 7.25
N ASN A 2 5.08 3.79 7.07
CA ASN A 2 6.05 3.07 6.25
C ASN A 2 5.38 2.62 4.94
N TYR A 3 6.11 2.65 3.84
CA TYR A 3 5.65 2.15 2.55
C TYR A 3 6.66 1.11 2.06
N ILE A 4 6.21 -0.13 1.96
CA ILE A 4 7.01 -1.29 1.57
C ILE A 4 6.66 -1.65 0.13
N LEU A 5 7.65 -1.55 -0.74
CA LEU A 5 7.51 -1.81 -2.17
C LEU A 5 8.24 -3.10 -2.55
N GLN A 6 7.57 -3.97 -3.30
CA GLN A 6 8.24 -5.09 -3.95
C GLN A 6 9.24 -4.58 -5.01
N PRO A 7 10.50 -5.09 -5.06
CA PRO A 7 11.54 -4.55 -5.93
C PRO A 7 11.22 -4.59 -7.43
N LEU A 8 10.31 -5.48 -7.86
CA LEU A 8 9.83 -5.53 -9.24
C LEU A 8 9.24 -4.18 -9.70
N PHE A 9 8.66 -3.41 -8.78
CA PHE A 9 8.07 -2.10 -9.04
C PHE A 9 9.05 -0.94 -8.78
N GLU A 10 10.35 -1.22 -8.64
CA GLU A 10 11.39 -0.20 -8.53
C GLU A 10 11.34 0.87 -9.64
N PRO A 11 11.08 0.53 -10.93
CA PRO A 11 10.98 1.55 -11.98
C PRO A 11 9.93 2.64 -11.70
N GLU A 12 8.94 2.35 -10.86
CA GLU A 12 7.87 3.28 -10.48
C GLU A 12 8.18 4.08 -9.21
N LEU A 13 9.31 3.81 -8.53
CA LEU A 13 9.62 4.33 -7.20
C LEU A 13 9.54 5.85 -7.12
N ALA A 14 10.07 6.56 -8.12
CA ALA A 14 10.03 8.03 -8.17
C ALA A 14 8.58 8.53 -8.22
N SER A 15 7.79 8.02 -9.16
CA SER A 15 6.39 8.40 -9.35
C SER A 15 5.49 7.99 -8.18
N ARG A 16 5.80 6.87 -7.51
CA ARG A 16 5.11 6.45 -6.28
C ARG A 16 5.37 7.40 -5.13
N LYS A 17 6.59 7.93 -4.98
CA LYS A 17 6.87 8.97 -3.97
C LYS A 17 6.07 10.25 -4.21
N ASP A 18 5.99 10.68 -5.47
CA ASP A 18 5.18 11.85 -5.85
C ASP A 18 3.68 11.60 -5.57
N TYR A 19 3.18 10.42 -5.93
CA TYR A 19 1.81 10.00 -5.61
C TYR A 19 1.53 10.02 -4.10
N LEU A 20 2.43 9.48 -3.27
CA LEU A 20 2.27 9.46 -1.82
C LEU A 20 2.23 10.88 -1.23
N LEU A 21 3.03 11.80 -1.80
CA LEU A 21 3.02 13.21 -1.42
C LEU A 21 1.67 13.86 -1.75
N HIS A 22 1.14 13.64 -2.94
CA HIS A 22 -0.14 14.22 -3.36
C HIS A 22 -1.35 13.60 -2.66
N THR A 23 -1.27 12.31 -2.34
CA THR A 23 -2.37 11.55 -1.75
C THR A 23 -2.45 11.73 -0.24
N PHE A 24 -1.33 11.59 0.48
CA PHE A 24 -1.32 11.58 1.94
C PHE A 24 -0.66 12.82 2.57
N HIS A 25 -0.18 13.77 1.74
CA HIS A 25 0.54 14.97 2.19
C HIS A 25 1.80 14.67 3.00
N PHE A 26 2.41 13.50 2.78
CA PHE A 26 3.65 13.08 3.42
C PHE A 26 4.76 12.94 2.40
N TYR A 27 5.93 13.50 2.73
CA TYR A 27 7.14 13.26 1.96
C TYR A 27 7.75 11.92 2.38
N PHE A 28 8.02 11.01 1.44
CA PHE A 28 8.62 9.70 1.75
C PHE A 28 10.09 9.67 1.34
N ILE A 29 10.93 9.08 2.20
CA ILE A 29 12.35 8.85 1.92
C ILE A 29 12.71 7.38 2.03
N GLU A 30 13.58 6.92 1.13
CA GLU A 30 14.12 5.57 1.19
C GLU A 30 15.02 5.43 2.41
N VAL A 31 14.70 4.46 3.27
CA VAL A 31 15.43 4.19 4.50
C VAL A 31 16.11 2.83 4.50
N GLN A 32 15.60 1.89 3.68
CA GLN A 32 16.18 0.58 3.54
C GLN A 32 15.89 0.02 2.15
N ARG A 33 16.86 -0.70 1.61
CA ARG A 33 16.75 -1.48 0.38
C ARG A 33 17.41 -2.83 0.57
N THR A 34 16.69 -3.88 0.22
CA THR A 34 17.17 -5.26 0.25
C THR A 34 16.88 -5.93 -1.10
N ALA A 35 17.31 -7.18 -1.26
CA ALA A 35 16.91 -7.99 -2.42
C ALA A 35 15.39 -8.28 -2.44
N ASN A 36 14.72 -8.19 -1.28
CA ASN A 36 13.32 -8.59 -1.13
C ASN A 36 12.36 -7.39 -1.10
N PHE A 37 12.79 -6.19 -0.70
CA PHE A 37 11.91 -5.02 -0.60
C PHE A 37 12.69 -3.69 -0.60
N ILE A 38 11.97 -2.62 -0.96
CA ILE A 38 12.36 -1.23 -0.77
C ILE A 38 11.43 -0.63 0.28
N GLU A 39 11.98 -0.09 1.37
CA GLU A 39 11.22 0.59 2.41
C GLU A 39 11.41 2.10 2.31
N LEU A 40 10.27 2.79 2.23
CA LEU A 40 10.18 4.22 2.39
C LEU A 40 9.53 4.55 3.73
N ARG A 41 9.94 5.69 4.32
CA ARG A 41 9.33 6.21 5.54
C ARG A 41 8.92 7.67 5.36
N SER A 42 7.74 8.02 5.88
CA SER A 42 7.24 9.39 5.88
C SER A 42 8.12 10.31 6.72
N PHE A 43 8.40 11.50 6.21
CA PHE A 43 9.13 12.58 6.85
C PHE A 43 8.17 13.73 7.23
N PRO A 44 8.27 14.32 8.44
CA PRO A 44 9.19 13.94 9.52
C PRO A 44 8.90 12.53 10.02
N PHE A 45 9.96 11.84 10.49
CA PHE A 45 9.84 10.47 10.97
C PHE A 45 8.93 10.41 12.19
N ARG A 46 7.71 9.92 11.98
CA ARG A 46 6.74 9.64 13.02
C ARG A 46 6.54 8.15 13.18
N ASN A 47 6.08 7.74 14.36
CA ASN A 47 5.61 6.38 14.58
C ASN A 47 4.09 6.40 14.60
N ASP A 48 3.49 6.25 13.41
CA ASP A 48 2.04 6.31 13.24
C ASP A 48 1.41 4.90 13.22
N ASP A 49 2.22 3.86 13.42
CA ASP A 49 1.83 2.44 13.37
C ASP A 49 1.07 2.03 12.09
N ILE A 50 1.23 2.76 10.98
CA ILE A 50 0.65 2.45 9.66
C ILE A 50 1.75 1.97 8.71
N VAL A 51 1.50 0.85 8.05
CA VAL A 51 2.32 0.31 6.96
C VAL A 51 1.46 0.11 5.71
N ILE A 52 1.93 0.65 4.59
CA ILE A 52 1.39 0.40 3.26
C ILE A 52 2.29 -0.63 2.59
N LEU A 53 1.72 -1.68 1.99
CA LEU A 53 2.44 -2.67 1.21
C LEU A 53 1.93 -2.65 -0.24
N TYR A 54 2.84 -2.61 -1.20
CA TYR A 54 2.51 -2.70 -2.62
C TYR A 54 3.33 -3.81 -3.27
N GLY A 55 2.63 -4.80 -3.83
CA GLY A 55 3.26 -5.92 -4.52
C GLY A 55 2.31 -7.05 -4.85
N HIS A 56 2.81 -8.07 -5.53
CA HIS A 56 2.02 -9.26 -5.84
C HIS A 56 1.76 -10.12 -4.60
N TYR A 57 0.62 -10.81 -4.59
CA TYR A 57 0.16 -11.56 -3.43
C TYR A 57 1.13 -12.61 -2.88
N PRO A 58 1.92 -13.37 -3.67
CA PRO A 58 2.87 -14.33 -3.10
C PRO A 58 3.96 -13.61 -2.30
N TRP A 59 4.43 -12.48 -2.83
CA TRP A 59 5.42 -11.64 -2.15
C TRP A 59 4.87 -11.03 -0.85
N ILE A 60 3.59 -10.66 -0.82
CA ILE A 60 2.94 -10.21 0.42
C ILE A 60 2.98 -11.32 1.49
N LEU A 61 2.68 -12.56 1.12
CA LEU A 61 2.73 -13.69 2.07
C LEU A 61 4.15 -13.91 2.61
N ASP A 62 5.16 -13.86 1.74
CA ASP A 62 6.57 -14.02 2.11
C ASP A 62 7.01 -12.88 3.06
N TYR A 63 6.68 -11.64 2.73
CA TYR A 63 7.00 -10.48 3.58
C TYR A 63 6.37 -10.61 4.97
N PHE A 64 5.10 -11.01 5.07
CA PHE A 64 4.44 -11.20 6.36
C PHE A 64 5.01 -12.37 7.16
N ALA A 65 5.51 -13.42 6.51
CA ALA A 65 6.15 -14.54 7.18
C ALA A 65 7.44 -14.10 7.89
N GLU A 66 8.23 -13.23 7.25
CA GLU A 66 9.49 -12.71 7.79
C GLU A 66 9.26 -11.62 8.86
N HIS A 67 8.24 -10.77 8.70
CA HIS A 67 8.03 -9.57 9.54
C HIS A 67 6.82 -9.66 10.49
N ARG A 68 6.29 -10.87 10.73
CA ARG A 68 5.01 -11.09 11.44
C ARG A 68 4.85 -10.33 12.75
N LEU A 69 5.86 -10.37 13.62
CA LEU A 69 5.83 -9.76 14.95
C LEU A 69 5.80 -8.23 14.89
N GLU A 70 6.53 -7.65 13.93
CA GLU A 70 6.60 -6.20 13.73
C GLU A 70 5.26 -5.65 13.21
N LEU A 71 4.56 -6.43 12.38
CA LEU A 71 3.29 -6.06 11.76
C LEU A 71 2.09 -6.23 12.69
N GLU A 72 2.21 -7.00 13.78
CA GLU A 72 1.09 -7.41 14.64
C GLU A 72 0.26 -6.24 15.15
N ARG A 73 0.92 -5.16 15.56
CA ARG A 73 0.30 -3.98 16.16
C ARG A 73 0.03 -2.84 15.18
N LYS A 74 0.44 -3.01 13.91
CA LYS A 74 0.30 -1.98 12.88
C LYS A 74 -1.05 -2.10 12.17
N ILE A 75 -1.54 -0.98 11.66
CA ILE A 75 -2.56 -0.91 10.62
C ILE A 75 -1.87 -1.22 9.28
N LYS A 76 -2.41 -2.18 8.52
CA LYS A 76 -1.86 -2.60 7.23
C LYS A 76 -2.78 -2.11 6.13
N ILE A 77 -2.22 -1.44 5.13
CA ILE A 77 -2.90 -1.08 3.90
C ILE A 77 -2.22 -1.87 2.79
N ILE A 78 -2.94 -2.80 2.15
CA ILE A 78 -2.35 -3.77 1.22
C ILE A 78 -2.89 -3.51 -0.18
N ASN A 79 -1.99 -3.08 -1.08
CA ASN A 79 -2.22 -3.01 -2.51
C ASN A 79 -1.69 -4.29 -3.17
N SER A 80 -2.61 -5.24 -3.40
CA SER A 80 -2.32 -6.55 -4.01
C SER A 80 -3.64 -7.17 -4.51
N CYS A 81 -3.55 -8.29 -5.22
CA CYS A 81 -4.70 -9.10 -5.62
C CYS A 81 -5.06 -10.16 -4.55
N TYR A 82 -6.21 -10.79 -4.75
CA TYR A 82 -6.76 -11.98 -4.09
C TYR A 82 -6.87 -11.90 -2.55
N PRO A 83 -7.56 -10.90 -1.98
CA PRO A 83 -7.72 -10.76 -0.53
C PRO A 83 -8.33 -12.00 0.14
N ALA A 84 -9.29 -12.66 -0.53
CA ALA A 84 -9.93 -13.87 0.00
C ALA A 84 -8.95 -15.03 0.23
N ILE A 85 -7.83 -15.07 -0.50
CA ILE A 85 -6.75 -16.05 -0.32
C ILE A 85 -5.73 -15.53 0.68
N VAL A 86 -5.31 -14.27 0.54
CA VAL A 86 -4.21 -13.68 1.31
C VAL A 86 -4.59 -13.48 2.78
N VAL A 87 -5.69 -12.78 3.05
CA VAL A 87 -6.05 -12.28 4.39
C VAL A 87 -6.14 -13.40 5.43
N PRO A 88 -6.78 -14.57 5.17
CA PRO A 88 -6.80 -15.67 6.13
C PRO A 88 -5.41 -16.23 6.48
N LEU A 89 -4.47 -16.18 5.54
CA LEU A 89 -3.11 -16.70 5.73
C LEU A 89 -2.24 -15.75 6.54
N LEU A 90 -2.48 -14.43 6.46
CA LEU A 90 -1.71 -13.44 7.23
C LEU A 90 -1.86 -13.63 8.74
N LYS A 91 -3.06 -14.06 9.21
CA LYS A 91 -3.40 -14.20 10.64
C LYS A 91 -3.12 -12.92 11.43
N GLN A 92 -3.51 -11.79 10.84
CA GLN A 92 -3.28 -10.43 11.30
C GLN A 92 -4.61 -9.68 11.41
N LYS A 93 -4.63 -8.58 12.17
CA LYS A 93 -5.80 -7.71 12.34
C LYS A 93 -5.53 -6.32 11.76
N GLN A 94 -6.57 -5.49 11.66
CA GLN A 94 -6.46 -4.10 11.17
C GLN A 94 -5.90 -4.03 9.76
N ILE A 95 -6.52 -4.81 8.86
CA ILE A 95 -6.13 -4.85 7.45
C ILE A 95 -7.16 -4.09 6.64
N TYR A 96 -6.65 -3.12 5.89
CA TYR A 96 -7.30 -2.44 4.79
C TYR A 96 -6.68 -2.99 3.50
N TYR A 97 -7.50 -3.42 2.56
CA TYR A 97 -7.06 -4.07 1.33
C TYR A 97 -7.62 -3.33 0.12
N SER A 98 -6.91 -3.37 -1.01
CA SER A 98 -7.43 -2.81 -2.25
C SER A 98 -8.79 -3.38 -2.59
N LYS A 99 -9.65 -2.52 -3.14
CA LYS A 99 -10.88 -2.91 -3.82
C LYS A 99 -10.49 -3.84 -4.97
N VAL A 100 -11.23 -4.93 -5.11
CA VAL A 100 -10.98 -5.94 -6.14
C VAL A 100 -12.27 -6.26 -6.88
N ASN A 101 -12.13 -6.74 -8.12
CA ASN A 101 -13.27 -7.24 -8.89
C ASN A 101 -13.77 -8.59 -8.34
N GLU A 102 -14.81 -9.15 -8.95
CA GLU A 102 -15.39 -10.45 -8.54
C GLU A 102 -14.40 -11.64 -8.62
N ARG A 103 -13.32 -11.51 -9.39
CA ARG A 103 -12.23 -12.50 -9.50
C ARG A 103 -11.14 -12.29 -8.45
N GLY A 104 -11.26 -11.26 -7.62
CA GLY A 104 -10.26 -10.87 -6.63
C GLY A 104 -9.08 -10.10 -7.23
N GLU A 105 -9.17 -9.57 -8.44
CA GLU A 105 -8.08 -8.84 -9.07
C GLU A 105 -8.18 -7.34 -8.71
N ALA A 106 -7.05 -6.76 -8.28
CA ALA A 106 -6.90 -5.32 -8.16
C ALA A 106 -6.58 -4.76 -9.55
N CYS A 107 -7.63 -4.45 -10.32
CA CYS A 107 -7.50 -3.94 -11.67
C CYS A 107 -6.72 -2.62 -11.67
N CYS A 108 -5.76 -2.51 -12.59
CA CYS A 108 -5.01 -1.28 -12.81
C CYS A 108 -5.48 -0.60 -14.10
N TYR A 109 -5.47 0.72 -14.10
CA TYR A 109 -5.77 1.58 -15.24
C TYR A 109 -4.50 2.34 -15.64
N ASP A 110 -4.46 2.75 -16.91
CA ASP A 110 -3.40 3.63 -17.41
C ASP A 110 -3.35 4.92 -16.57
N GLY A 111 -2.29 5.05 -15.77
CA GLY A 111 -2.09 6.20 -14.90
C GLY A 111 -1.93 7.52 -15.66
N GLY A 112 -1.51 7.47 -16.94
CA GLY A 112 -1.34 8.65 -17.78
C GLY A 112 -2.65 9.43 -17.96
N ALA A 113 -3.80 8.73 -17.97
CA ALA A 113 -5.12 9.34 -18.01
C ALA A 113 -5.46 10.17 -16.75
N PHE A 114 -4.73 9.96 -15.66
CA PHE A 114 -4.90 10.60 -14.36
C PHE A 114 -3.71 11.47 -13.94
N GLY A 115 -2.74 11.69 -14.85
CA GLY A 115 -1.53 12.47 -14.55
C GLY A 115 -0.49 11.71 -13.71
N LEU A 116 -0.57 10.39 -13.65
CA LEU A 116 0.40 9.51 -12.99
C LEU A 116 1.32 8.85 -14.03
N SER A 117 2.50 8.42 -13.61
CA SER A 117 3.48 7.73 -14.48
C SER A 117 3.63 6.23 -14.16
N PHE A 118 2.60 5.64 -13.55
CA PHE A 118 2.50 4.21 -13.24
C PHE A 118 1.02 3.80 -13.32
N ASP A 119 0.76 2.51 -13.56
CA ASP A 119 -0.62 2.00 -13.61
C ASP A 119 -1.25 2.02 -12.21
N VAL A 120 -2.46 2.55 -12.11
CA VAL A 120 -3.09 2.91 -10.83
C VAL A 120 -4.32 2.04 -10.57
N THR A 121 -4.50 1.60 -9.33
CA THR A 121 -5.70 0.83 -8.92
C THR A 121 -6.89 1.71 -8.57
N ASP A 122 -8.10 1.15 -8.52
CA ASP A 122 -9.30 1.84 -8.01
C ASP A 122 -9.08 2.43 -6.60
N SER A 123 -8.47 1.66 -5.70
CA SER A 123 -8.17 2.14 -4.34
C SER A 123 -7.16 3.27 -4.31
N GLU A 124 -6.11 3.22 -5.16
CA GLU A 124 -5.15 4.31 -5.25
C GLU A 124 -5.79 5.58 -5.84
N LEU A 125 -6.68 5.45 -6.83
CA LEU A 125 -7.45 6.58 -7.36
C LEU A 125 -8.40 7.17 -6.32
N ASP A 126 -9.13 6.32 -5.58
CA ASP A 126 -10.02 6.79 -4.51
C ASP A 126 -9.25 7.49 -3.40
N ALA A 127 -8.08 6.96 -3.01
CA ALA A 127 -7.22 7.61 -2.04
C ALA A 127 -6.78 8.99 -2.54
N LEU A 128 -6.35 9.11 -3.80
CA LEU A 128 -5.96 10.39 -4.40
C LEU A 128 -7.14 11.39 -4.43
N ASN A 129 -8.32 10.95 -4.86
CA ASN A 129 -9.52 11.79 -4.95
C ASN A 129 -10.06 12.23 -3.57
N SER A 130 -9.73 11.48 -2.53
CA SER A 130 -10.14 11.76 -1.14
C SER A 130 -9.02 12.37 -0.29
N ALA A 131 -7.95 12.88 -0.90
CA ALA A 131 -6.79 13.49 -0.21
C ALA A 131 -7.12 14.71 0.67
N HIS A 132 -8.34 15.25 0.59
CA HIS A 132 -8.82 16.33 1.45
C HIS A 132 -9.41 15.84 2.79
N LEU A 133 -9.66 14.53 2.92
CA LEU A 133 -10.21 13.92 4.14
C LEU A 133 -9.12 13.68 5.18
N PRO A 134 -9.48 13.58 6.48
CA PRO A 134 -8.58 13.06 7.50
C PRO A 134 -8.06 11.67 7.14
N LEU A 135 -6.79 11.39 7.43
CA LEU A 135 -6.07 10.18 6.98
C LEU A 135 -6.87 8.86 7.17
N MET A 136 -7.46 8.64 8.35
CA MET A 136 -8.18 7.39 8.60
C MET A 136 -9.54 7.34 7.88
N GLU A 137 -10.19 8.48 7.65
CA GLU A 137 -11.40 8.58 6.85
C GLU A 137 -11.09 8.34 5.37
N GLN A 138 -9.99 8.90 4.88
CA GLN A 138 -9.45 8.65 3.54
C GLN A 138 -9.18 7.16 3.31
N ILE A 139 -8.45 6.51 4.23
CA ILE A 139 -8.16 5.07 4.16
C ILE A 139 -9.46 4.26 4.17
N GLY A 140 -10.41 4.60 5.05
CA GLY A 140 -11.71 3.91 5.16
C GLY A 140 -12.61 4.08 3.93
N PHE A 141 -12.43 5.16 3.16
CA PHE A 141 -13.12 5.38 1.89
C PHE A 141 -12.46 4.61 0.73
N ALA A 142 -11.12 4.67 0.66
CA ALA A 142 -10.35 4.15 -0.46
C ALA A 142 -10.14 2.63 -0.43
N TYR A 143 -10.14 2.03 0.77
CA TYR A 143 -9.80 0.63 0.98
C TYR A 143 -10.89 -0.13 1.73
N GLU A 144 -10.98 -1.44 1.48
CA GLU A 144 -11.90 -2.32 2.18
C GLU A 144 -11.28 -2.83 3.48
N ARG A 145 -12.01 -2.70 4.59
CA ARG A 145 -11.58 -3.28 5.86
C ARG A 145 -11.92 -4.77 5.89
N VAL A 146 -10.90 -5.62 5.99
CA VAL A 146 -11.02 -7.09 5.85
C VAL A 146 -10.57 -7.88 7.09
N ALA A 147 -9.94 -7.23 8.08
CA ALA A 147 -9.59 -7.82 9.38
C ALA A 147 -9.36 -6.77 10.48
#